data_AF-A0A534YKC2-F1
#
_entry.id   AF-A0A534YKC2-F1
#
_cell.length_a   1.000
_cell.length_b   1.000
_cell.length_c   1.000
_cell.angle_alpha   90.00
_cell.angle_beta   90.00
_cell.angle_gamma   90.00
#
_symmetry.space_group_name_H-M   'P 1'
#
loop_
_entity.id
_entity.type
_entity.pdbx_description
1 polymer ?
#
loop_
_entity_poly.entity_id
_entity_poly.type
_entity_poly.pdbx_seq_one_letter_code
_entity_poly.pdbx_strand_id
1 'polypeptide(L)'
;MRILVALLCLGIYAATPLDLHTQLAVAVGTFVLAILVGRGKGELSRLALVAISIAATARYLWWRFSTTLADQWSLDAVLGAVLLAAELYSCAMLVLAYVQSIAPLARKPVALPGDVSRWPSVDVFIPTYNEPLEVVRVTVLAARALDWPADKLRVHLLDDGRRAQFRAFAAEAGVGYIVRPDNRHAKAGNLNHALERTNGEFVAIFDCDHVPARSFLQVTMGLLVRDPELALVQTPHHFYSPDPFSRNLRTGPSVPAESELFYGVIQRGLDT
;
A
#
# COMPACT_ATOMS: atom_id res chain seq x y z
N MET A 1 2.35 -30.51 -12.60
CA MET A 1 2.29 -31.77 -11.83
C MET A 1 2.27 -31.56 -10.31
N ARG A 2 3.24 -30.86 -9.69
CA ARG A 2 3.29 -30.67 -8.22
C ARG A 2 2.09 -29.94 -7.60
N ILE A 3 1.61 -28.87 -8.24
CA ILE A 3 0.44 -28.10 -7.76
C ILE A 3 -0.84 -28.95 -7.80
N LEU A 4 -1.05 -29.72 -8.87
CA LEU A 4 -2.22 -30.61 -9.01
C LEU A 4 -2.26 -31.67 -7.91
N VAL A 5 -1.11 -32.27 -7.58
CA VAL A 5 -1.00 -33.23 -6.47
C VAL A 5 -1.34 -32.56 -5.14
N ALA A 6 -0.82 -31.35 -4.89
CA ALA A 6 -1.12 -30.61 -3.66
C ALA A 6 -2.62 -30.29 -3.52
N LEU A 7 -3.26 -29.84 -4.60
CA LEU A 7 -4.71 -29.58 -4.64
C LEU A 7 -5.53 -30.87 -4.42
N LEU A 8 -5.09 -31.99 -5.00
CA LEU A 8 -5.73 -33.29 -4.78
C LEU A 8 -5.62 -33.73 -3.31
N CYS A 9 -4.43 -33.64 -2.72
CA CYS A 9 -4.22 -33.96 -1.30
C CYS A 9 -5.07 -33.06 -0.40
N LEU A 10 -5.15 -31.76 -0.70
CA LEU A 10 -5.99 -30.81 0.03
C LEU A 10 -7.47 -31.17 -0.08
N GLY A 11 -7.95 -31.53 -1.27
CA GLY A 11 -9.32 -31.98 -1.50
C GLY A 11 -9.67 -33.25 -0.71
N ILE A 12 -8.78 -34.25 -0.74
CA ILE A 12 -8.94 -35.49 0.03
C ILE A 12 -8.99 -35.17 1.54
N TYR A 13 -8.07 -34.34 2.04
CA TYR A 13 -8.04 -33.92 3.44
C TYR A 13 -9.33 -33.18 3.87
N ALA A 14 -9.79 -32.24 3.04
CA ALA A 14 -10.99 -31.46 3.33
C ALA A 14 -12.25 -32.32 3.35
N ALA A 15 -12.36 -33.26 2.39
CA ALA A 15 -13.53 -34.10 2.22
C ALA A 15 -13.59 -35.32 3.15
N THR A 16 -12.50 -35.66 3.83
CA THR A 16 -12.46 -36.82 4.74
C THR A 16 -13.43 -36.61 5.91
N PRO A 17 -14.48 -37.45 6.05
CA PRO A 17 -15.42 -37.32 7.16
C PRO A 17 -14.72 -37.73 8.46
N LEU A 18 -14.87 -36.91 9.50
CA LEU A 18 -14.38 -37.21 10.84
C LEU A 18 -15.55 -37.07 11.80
N ASP A 19 -15.60 -37.94 12.81
CA ASP A 19 -16.49 -37.74 13.95
C ASP A 19 -16.07 -36.49 14.75
N LEU A 20 -16.94 -36.04 15.65
CA LEU A 20 -16.73 -34.81 16.41
C LEU A 20 -15.44 -34.84 17.25
N HIS A 21 -15.12 -35.97 17.89
CA HIS A 21 -13.94 -36.07 18.75
C HIS A 21 -12.66 -36.03 17.92
N THR A 22 -12.64 -36.72 16.78
CA THR A 22 -11.49 -36.70 15.87
C THR A 22 -11.32 -35.33 15.21
N GLN A 23 -12.41 -34.67 14.80
CA GLN A 23 -12.37 -33.30 14.27
C GLN A 23 -11.83 -32.31 15.31
N LEU A 24 -12.24 -32.44 16.58
CA LEU A 24 -11.75 -31.60 17.67
C LEU A 24 -10.25 -31.82 17.90
N ALA A 25 -9.80 -33.08 17.90
CA ALA A 25 -8.39 -33.41 18.04
C ALA A 25 -7.55 -32.81 16.90
N VAL A 26 -8.03 -32.90 15.65
CA VAL A 26 -7.39 -32.27 14.48
C VAL A 26 -7.34 -30.75 14.64
N ALA A 27 -8.46 -30.10 15.00
CA ALA A 27 -8.53 -28.65 15.16
C ALA A 27 -7.55 -28.13 16.23
N VAL A 28 -7.51 -28.79 17.41
CA VAL A 28 -6.57 -28.44 18.48
C VAL A 28 -5.12 -28.68 18.05
N GLY A 29 -4.85 -29.81 17.40
CA GLY A 29 -3.52 -30.14 16.88
C GLY A 29 -3.03 -29.13 15.85
N THR A 30 -3.88 -28.74 14.89
CA THR A 30 -3.58 -27.71 13.89
C THR A 30 -3.36 -26.34 14.53
N PHE A 31 -4.16 -25.97 15.53
CA PHE A 31 -4.00 -24.70 16.25
C PHE A 31 -2.69 -24.64 17.03
N VAL A 32 -2.35 -25.70 17.77
CA VAL A 32 -1.06 -25.80 18.49
C VAL A 32 0.11 -25.78 17.50
N LEU A 33 0.02 -26.51 16.39
CA LEU A 33 1.02 -26.50 15.34
C LEU A 33 1.21 -25.09 14.76
N ALA A 34 0.11 -24.37 14.48
CA ALA A 34 0.18 -22.99 14.00
C ALA A 34 0.90 -22.07 14.99
N ILE A 35 0.64 -22.20 16.30
CA ILE A 35 1.35 -21.43 17.32
C ILE A 35 2.85 -21.77 17.34
N LEU A 36 3.19 -23.05 17.26
CA LEU A 36 4.59 -23.50 17.26
C LEU A 36 5.34 -23.01 16.01
N VAL A 37 4.75 -23.16 14.82
CA VAL A 37 5.31 -22.65 13.56
C VAL A 37 5.39 -21.12 13.58
N GLY A 38 4.39 -20.43 14.16
CA GLY A 38 4.34 -18.98 14.27
C GLY A 38 5.40 -18.36 15.18
N ARG A 39 6.08 -19.15 16.00
CA ARG A 39 7.29 -18.72 16.72
C ARG A 39 8.53 -18.66 15.82
N GLY A 40 8.51 -19.39 14.70
CA GLY A 40 9.57 -19.38 13.72
C GLY A 40 9.67 -18.04 12.98
N LYS A 41 10.91 -17.62 12.70
CA LYS A 41 11.17 -16.45 11.85
C LYS A 41 11.61 -16.95 10.47
N GLY A 42 11.03 -16.38 9.42
CA GLY A 42 11.46 -16.62 8.04
C GLY A 42 10.37 -17.12 7.11
N GLU A 43 10.75 -17.32 5.85
CA GLU A 43 9.83 -17.66 4.76
C GLU A 43 9.16 -19.02 4.95
N LEU A 44 9.91 -20.05 5.36
CA LEU A 44 9.34 -21.38 5.59
C LEU A 44 8.22 -21.37 6.62
N SER A 45 8.40 -20.62 7.73
CA SER A 45 7.38 -20.50 8.78
C SER A 45 6.13 -19.79 8.25
N ARG A 46 6.32 -18.72 7.46
CA ARG A 46 5.22 -18.00 6.80
C ARG A 46 4.45 -18.89 5.82
N LEU A 47 5.16 -19.61 4.95
CA LEU A 47 4.56 -20.53 3.98
C LEU A 47 3.80 -21.67 4.66
N ALA A 48 4.36 -22.23 5.74
CA ALA A 48 3.70 -23.27 6.52
C ALA A 48 2.41 -22.76 7.19
N LEU A 49 2.42 -21.54 7.75
CA LEU A 49 1.21 -20.92 8.32
C LEU A 49 0.13 -20.68 7.27
N VAL A 50 0.50 -20.20 6.08
CA VAL A 50 -0.43 -20.02 4.96
C VAL A 50 -1.03 -21.37 4.55
N ALA A 51 -0.21 -22.42 4.42
CA ALA A 51 -0.69 -23.76 4.08
C ALA A 51 -1.62 -24.33 5.16
N ILE A 52 -1.29 -24.16 6.44
CA ILE A 52 -2.14 -24.56 7.57
C ILE A 52 -3.50 -23.84 7.52
N SER A 53 -3.47 -22.52 7.29
CA SER A 53 -4.71 -21.73 7.17
C SER A 53 -5.56 -22.18 5.99
N ILE A 54 -4.97 -22.38 4.81
CA ILE A 54 -5.69 -22.87 3.62
C ILE A 54 -6.30 -24.25 3.89
N ALA A 55 -5.56 -25.15 4.53
CA ALA A 55 -6.06 -26.48 4.89
C ALA A 55 -7.25 -26.41 5.86
N ALA A 56 -7.14 -25.61 6.92
CA ALA A 56 -8.21 -25.41 7.89
C ALA A 56 -9.46 -24.80 7.23
N THR A 57 -9.29 -23.76 6.41
CA THR A 57 -10.37 -23.10 5.67
C THR A 57 -11.02 -24.03 4.65
N ALA A 58 -10.25 -24.81 3.89
CA ALA A 58 -10.80 -25.77 2.93
C ALA A 58 -11.67 -26.85 3.61
N ARG A 59 -11.20 -27.37 4.75
CA ARG A 59 -11.96 -28.35 5.55
C ARG A 59 -13.22 -27.73 6.14
N TYR A 60 -13.14 -26.49 6.63
CA TYR A 60 -14.30 -25.73 7.08
C TYR A 60 -15.33 -25.53 5.97
N LEU A 61 -14.91 -25.05 4.81
CA LEU A 61 -15.80 -24.79 3.67
C LEU A 61 -16.45 -26.07 3.14
N TRP A 62 -15.72 -27.19 3.13
CA TRP A 62 -16.31 -28.48 2.79
C TRP A 62 -17.45 -28.83 3.74
N TRP A 63 -17.22 -28.80 5.06
CA TRP A 63 -18.26 -29.04 6.06
C TRP A 63 -19.45 -28.07 5.94
N ARG A 64 -19.14 -26.77 5.76
CA ARG A 64 -20.16 -25.72 5.58
C ARG A 64 -21.06 -26.06 4.39
N PHE A 65 -20.47 -26.44 3.26
CA PHE A 65 -21.21 -26.79 2.06
C PHE A 65 -21.97 -28.13 2.19
N SER A 66 -21.32 -29.17 2.72
CA SER A 66 -21.84 -30.55 2.70
C SER A 66 -22.88 -30.86 3.77
N THR A 67 -22.88 -30.11 4.88
CA THR A 67 -23.59 -30.55 6.10
C THR A 67 -24.50 -29.49 6.69
N THR A 68 -24.24 -28.20 6.42
CA THR A 68 -24.93 -27.11 7.14
C THR A 68 -25.95 -26.33 6.32
N LEU A 69 -26.03 -26.60 5.01
CA LEU A 69 -27.02 -26.00 4.13
C LEU A 69 -28.30 -26.84 4.15
N ALA A 70 -29.46 -26.17 4.04
CA ALA A 70 -30.74 -26.86 3.94
C ALA A 70 -30.91 -27.49 2.55
N ASP A 71 -31.37 -28.73 2.52
CA ASP A 71 -31.57 -29.49 1.28
C ASP A 71 -32.81 -29.05 0.47
N GLN A 72 -33.74 -28.34 1.13
CA GLN A 72 -35.01 -27.91 0.54
C GLN A 72 -35.16 -26.39 0.57
N TRP A 73 -35.93 -25.87 -0.38
CA TRP A 73 -36.22 -24.45 -0.48
C TRP A 73 -36.98 -23.94 0.75
N SER A 74 -36.38 -23.00 1.46
CA SER A 74 -36.90 -22.39 2.70
C SER A 74 -36.23 -21.04 2.93
N LEU A 75 -36.79 -20.22 3.83
CA LEU A 75 -36.13 -18.97 4.26
C LEU A 75 -34.74 -19.26 4.84
N ASP A 76 -34.61 -20.34 5.60
CA ASP A 76 -33.35 -20.80 6.18
C ASP A 76 -32.33 -21.14 5.09
N ALA A 77 -32.76 -21.77 3.98
CA ALA A 77 -31.89 -22.04 2.83
C ALA A 77 -31.36 -20.74 2.19
N VAL A 78 -32.22 -19.72 2.05
CA VAL A 78 -31.82 -18.42 1.49
C VAL A 78 -30.83 -17.70 2.42
N LEU A 79 -31.14 -17.59 3.71
CA LEU A 79 -30.26 -16.96 4.69
C LEU A 79 -28.92 -17.70 4.81
N GLY A 80 -28.96 -19.04 4.79
CA GLY A 80 -27.77 -19.89 4.77
C GLY A 80 -26.90 -19.68 3.53
N ALA A 81 -27.52 -19.55 2.35
CA ALA A 81 -26.81 -19.27 1.10
C ALA A 81 -26.19 -17.86 1.08
N VAL A 82 -26.89 -16.84 1.59
CA VAL A 82 -26.34 -15.47 1.71
C VAL A 82 -25.13 -15.47 2.66
N LEU A 83 -25.23 -16.16 3.80
CA LEU A 83 -24.12 -16.30 4.73
C LEU A 83 -22.94 -17.01 4.06
N LEU A 84 -23.18 -18.13 3.37
CA LEU A 84 -22.13 -18.83 2.62
C LEU A 84 -21.46 -17.93 1.57
N ALA A 85 -22.23 -17.11 0.85
CA ALA A 85 -21.67 -16.18 -0.12
C ALA A 85 -20.73 -15.15 0.53
N ALA A 86 -21.10 -14.61 1.71
CA ALA A 86 -20.25 -13.71 2.48
C ALA A 86 -18.97 -14.41 2.99
N GLU A 87 -19.07 -15.68 3.38
CA GLU A 87 -17.92 -16.49 3.81
C GLU A 87 -16.97 -16.81 2.65
N LEU A 88 -17.52 -17.14 1.47
CA LEU A 88 -16.73 -17.37 0.24
C LEU A 88 -16.02 -16.09 -0.19
N TYR A 89 -16.69 -14.93 -0.10
CA TYR A 89 -16.06 -13.63 -0.32
C TYR A 89 -14.91 -13.39 0.67
N SER A 90 -15.12 -13.67 1.96
CA SER A 90 -14.09 -13.55 2.98
C SER A 90 -12.89 -14.48 2.72
N CYS A 91 -13.16 -15.70 2.27
CA CYS A 91 -12.12 -16.65 1.86
C CYS A 91 -11.34 -16.15 0.63
N ALA A 92 -12.03 -15.57 -0.37
CA ALA A 92 -11.37 -14.98 -1.53
C ALA A 92 -10.44 -13.83 -1.11
N MET A 93 -10.91 -12.95 -0.23
CA MET A 93 -10.10 -11.86 0.34
C MET A 93 -8.91 -12.38 1.14
N LEU A 94 -9.06 -13.47 1.90
CA LEU A 94 -7.98 -14.12 2.63
C LEU A 94 -6.90 -14.65 1.68
N VAL A 95 -7.29 -15.33 0.60
CA VAL A 95 -6.34 -15.85 -0.40
C VAL A 95 -5.62 -14.70 -1.10
N LEU A 96 -6.32 -13.63 -1.48
CA LEU A 96 -5.71 -12.43 -2.06
C LEU A 96 -4.72 -11.77 -1.09
N ALA A 97 -5.07 -11.67 0.20
CA ALA A 97 -4.17 -11.14 1.23
C ALA A 97 -2.90 -12.00 1.39
N TYR A 98 -3.00 -13.33 1.27
CA TYR A 98 -1.82 -14.20 1.23
C TYR A 98 -0.98 -13.95 -0.01
N VAL A 99 -1.56 -13.85 -1.20
CA VAL A 99 -0.81 -13.51 -2.42
C VAL A 99 -0.05 -12.20 -2.26
N GLN A 100 -0.66 -11.19 -1.62
CA GLN A 100 -0.06 -9.88 -1.38
C GLN A 100 1.00 -9.86 -0.25
N SER A 101 1.11 -10.91 0.57
CA SER A 101 2.00 -10.91 1.75
C SER A 101 2.96 -12.11 1.81
N ILE A 102 2.87 -13.05 0.87
CA ILE A 102 3.65 -14.30 0.88
C ILE A 102 5.14 -14.07 0.60
N ALA A 103 5.49 -13.04 -0.17
CA ALA A 103 6.86 -12.76 -0.59
C ALA A 103 7.12 -11.24 -0.69
N PRO A 104 7.08 -10.50 0.43
CA PRO A 104 7.30 -9.05 0.40
C PRO A 104 8.75 -8.77 0.01
N LEU A 105 8.95 -7.86 -0.94
CA LEU A 105 10.28 -7.40 -1.32
C LEU A 105 10.85 -6.43 -0.28
N ALA A 106 12.17 -6.50 -0.13
CA ALA A 106 12.94 -5.61 0.74
C ALA A 106 13.97 -4.84 -0.10
N ARG A 107 13.47 -3.96 -0.98
CA ARG A 107 14.35 -3.13 -1.81
C ARG A 107 15.16 -2.20 -0.92
N LYS A 108 16.46 -2.13 -1.19
CA LYS A 108 17.35 -1.14 -0.59
C LYS A 108 17.53 0.02 -1.55
N PRO A 109 17.73 1.26 -1.06
CA PRO A 109 18.11 2.37 -1.91
C PRO A 109 19.31 2.02 -2.77
N VAL A 110 19.27 2.42 -4.03
CA VAL A 110 20.35 2.23 -4.99
C VAL A 110 21.17 3.51 -5.05
N ALA A 111 22.49 3.36 -5.01
CA ALA A 111 23.37 4.52 -5.09
C ALA A 111 23.24 5.21 -6.47
N LEU A 112 23.18 6.53 -6.46
CA LEU A 112 23.27 7.34 -7.66
C LEU A 112 24.69 7.28 -8.26
N PRO A 113 24.85 7.59 -9.56
CA PRO A 113 26.18 7.78 -10.14
C PRO A 113 26.98 8.80 -9.32
N GLY A 114 28.25 8.49 -9.03
CA GLY A 114 29.13 9.41 -8.28
C GLY A 114 29.38 10.75 -9.00
N ASP A 115 29.20 10.76 -10.33
CA ASP A 115 29.24 11.96 -11.16
C ASP A 115 27.87 12.67 -11.15
N VAL A 116 27.79 13.76 -10.40
CA VAL A 116 26.59 14.60 -10.23
C VAL A 116 26.13 15.23 -11.55
N SER A 117 27.02 15.40 -12.53
CA SER A 117 26.64 15.93 -13.85
C SER A 117 25.69 15.00 -14.61
N ARG A 118 25.64 13.71 -14.24
CA ARG A 118 24.74 12.70 -14.83
C ARG A 118 23.39 12.59 -14.14
N TRP A 119 23.19 13.31 -13.04
CA TRP A 119 21.90 13.28 -12.35
C TRP A 119 20.83 13.93 -13.23
N PRO A 120 19.60 13.41 -13.28
CA PRO A 120 18.56 13.97 -14.13
C PRO A 120 17.97 15.26 -13.54
N SER A 121 17.28 16.00 -14.40
CA SER A 121 16.38 17.08 -13.99
C SER A 121 15.09 16.54 -13.35
N VAL A 122 14.64 17.19 -12.28
CA VAL A 122 13.45 16.81 -11.52
C VAL A 122 12.54 18.03 -11.33
N ASP A 123 11.30 17.91 -11.79
CA ASP A 123 10.22 18.82 -11.43
C ASP A 123 9.52 18.31 -10.16
N VAL A 124 9.42 19.14 -9.13
CA VAL A 124 8.70 18.83 -7.89
C VAL A 124 7.35 19.55 -7.92
N PHE A 125 6.27 18.79 -7.90
CA PHE A 125 4.90 19.31 -7.93
C PHE A 125 4.25 19.26 -6.55
N ILE A 126 3.73 20.41 -6.14
CA ILE A 126 2.99 20.58 -4.88
C ILE A 126 1.60 21.12 -5.20
N PRO A 127 0.59 20.25 -5.43
CA PRO A 127 -0.78 20.69 -5.66
C PRO A 127 -1.44 21.17 -4.37
N THR A 128 -2.26 22.22 -4.49
CA THR A 128 -3.06 22.78 -3.40
C THR A 128 -4.36 23.36 -3.95
N TYR A 129 -5.40 23.38 -3.12
CA TYR A 129 -6.71 23.92 -3.47
C TYR A 129 -7.22 24.93 -2.43
N ASN A 130 -7.42 24.50 -1.19
CA ASN A 130 -8.01 25.31 -0.12
C ASN A 130 -7.19 25.33 1.17
N GLU A 131 -6.03 24.67 1.20
CA GLU A 131 -5.18 24.55 2.38
C GLU A 131 -4.56 25.92 2.74
N PRO A 132 -4.39 26.23 4.03
CA PRO A 132 -3.85 27.52 4.44
C PRO A 132 -2.37 27.65 4.05
N LEU A 133 -1.95 28.88 3.73
CA LEU A 133 -0.57 29.15 3.27
C LEU A 133 0.48 28.69 4.27
N GLU A 134 0.18 28.73 5.58
CA GLU A 134 1.09 28.30 6.64
C GLU A 134 1.48 26.81 6.53
N VAL A 135 0.55 25.95 6.09
CA VAL A 135 0.82 24.52 5.88
C VAL A 135 1.63 24.33 4.60
N VAL A 136 1.16 24.92 3.49
CA VAL A 136 1.78 24.75 2.17
C VAL A 136 3.19 25.34 2.11
N ARG A 137 3.43 26.44 2.83
CA ARG A 137 4.74 27.11 2.92
C ARG A 137 5.82 26.15 3.40
N VAL A 138 5.55 25.35 4.43
CA VAL A 138 6.54 24.44 5.00
C VAL A 138 6.97 23.41 3.95
N THR A 139 6.02 22.82 3.24
CA THR A 139 6.28 21.82 2.19
C THR A 139 7.05 22.41 1.01
N VAL A 140 6.70 23.62 0.54
CA VAL A 140 7.41 24.31 -0.55
C VAL A 140 8.86 24.61 -0.18
N LEU A 141 9.10 25.12 1.03
CA LEU A 141 10.45 25.43 1.49
C LEU A 141 11.29 24.17 1.72
N ALA A 142 10.69 23.08 2.21
CA ALA A 142 11.37 21.80 2.35
C ALA A 142 11.73 21.19 0.98
N ALA A 143 10.81 21.25 0.01
CA ALA A 143 11.07 20.81 -1.36
C ALA A 143 12.21 21.61 -2.03
N ARG A 144 12.30 22.92 -1.75
CA ARG A 144 13.42 23.77 -2.19
C ARG A 144 14.77 23.38 -1.58
N ALA A 145 14.75 22.73 -0.42
CA ALA A 145 15.95 22.31 0.31
C ALA A 145 16.35 20.85 0.07
N LEU A 146 15.75 20.17 -0.92
CA LEU A 146 16.14 18.83 -1.34
C LEU A 146 17.62 18.83 -1.79
N ASP A 147 18.35 17.78 -1.42
CA ASP A 147 19.78 17.65 -1.72
C ASP A 147 20.00 17.21 -3.18
N TRP A 148 19.77 18.15 -4.09
CA TRP A 148 19.85 17.99 -5.54
C TRP A 148 20.53 19.21 -6.20
N PRO A 149 21.18 19.07 -7.38
CA PRO A 149 21.75 20.20 -8.09
C PRO A 149 20.71 21.28 -8.40
N ALA A 150 21.02 22.53 -8.05
CA ALA A 150 20.07 23.64 -8.13
C ALA A 150 19.61 23.95 -9.56
N ASP A 151 20.46 23.69 -10.56
CA ASP A 151 20.16 23.82 -11.99
C ASP A 151 19.23 22.71 -12.51
N LYS A 152 19.09 21.61 -11.76
CA LYS A 152 18.32 20.42 -12.11
C LYS A 152 17.09 20.21 -11.23
N LEU A 153 16.88 21.05 -10.23
CA LEU A 153 15.73 20.97 -9.33
C LEU A 153 14.79 22.15 -9.59
N ARG A 154 13.53 21.86 -9.92
CA ARG A 154 12.52 22.90 -10.15
C ARG A 154 11.29 22.59 -9.32
N VAL A 155 10.96 23.46 -8.38
CA VAL A 155 9.78 23.30 -7.54
C VAL A 155 8.65 24.13 -8.11
N HIS A 156 7.45 23.54 -8.23
CA HIS A 156 6.25 24.17 -8.77
C HIS A 156 5.07 24.01 -7.81
N LEU A 157 4.50 25.14 -7.41
CA LEU A 157 3.27 25.24 -6.64
C LEU A 157 2.08 25.27 -7.60
N LEU A 158 1.23 24.25 -7.53
CA LEU A 158 0.08 24.08 -8.44
C LEU A 158 -1.21 24.48 -7.71
N ASP A 159 -1.68 25.72 -7.88
CA ASP A 159 -2.79 26.28 -7.10
C ASP A 159 -4.12 26.33 -7.86
N ASP A 160 -4.98 25.35 -7.61
CA ASP A 160 -6.36 25.31 -8.15
C ASP A 160 -7.31 26.33 -7.46
N GLY A 161 -6.86 26.95 -6.37
CA GLY A 161 -7.57 28.02 -5.67
C GLY A 161 -7.34 29.41 -6.27
N ARG A 162 -6.34 29.57 -7.16
CA ARG A 162 -5.97 30.84 -7.82
C ARG A 162 -5.74 31.99 -6.84
N ARG A 163 -5.10 31.72 -5.70
CA ARG A 163 -5.02 32.62 -4.55
C ARG A 163 -3.85 33.59 -4.72
N ALA A 164 -4.13 34.90 -4.67
CA ALA A 164 -3.11 35.94 -4.87
C ALA A 164 -1.93 35.84 -3.88
N GLN A 165 -2.20 35.50 -2.63
CA GLN A 165 -1.16 35.29 -1.61
C GLN A 165 -0.21 34.13 -1.94
N PHE A 166 -0.69 33.08 -2.62
CA PHE A 166 0.13 31.93 -3.04
C PHE A 166 1.04 32.32 -4.20
N ARG A 167 0.54 33.12 -5.15
CA ARG A 167 1.36 33.70 -6.22
C ARG A 167 2.49 34.56 -5.67
N ALA A 168 2.19 35.44 -4.71
CA ALA A 168 3.18 36.31 -4.08
C ALA A 168 4.25 35.48 -3.33
N PHE A 169 3.81 34.49 -2.55
CA PHE A 169 4.71 33.58 -1.85
C PHE A 169 5.60 32.77 -2.81
N ALA A 170 5.04 32.25 -3.91
CA ALA A 170 5.82 31.49 -4.88
C ALA A 170 6.94 32.34 -5.52
N ALA A 171 6.64 33.61 -5.82
CA ALA A 171 7.64 34.56 -6.31
C ALA A 171 8.72 34.86 -5.26
N GLU A 172 8.34 35.10 -4.01
CA GLU A 172 9.27 35.30 -2.89
C GLU A 172 10.17 34.09 -2.65
N ALA A 173 9.58 32.89 -2.67
CA ALA A 173 10.29 31.62 -2.48
C ALA A 173 11.09 31.21 -3.72
N GLY A 174 10.95 31.89 -4.86
CA GLY A 174 11.62 31.59 -6.13
C GLY A 174 11.24 30.22 -6.71
N VAL A 175 9.96 29.85 -6.62
CA VAL A 175 9.40 28.60 -7.17
C VAL A 175 8.39 28.90 -8.29
N GLY A 176 8.16 27.93 -9.16
CA GLY A 176 7.14 28.04 -10.20
C GLY A 176 5.74 28.15 -9.58
N TYR A 177 4.89 28.99 -10.17
CA TYR A 177 3.48 29.11 -9.78
C TYR A 177 2.61 28.81 -10.99
N ILE A 178 1.91 27.68 -10.94
CA ILE A 178 1.08 27.19 -12.04
C ILE A 178 -0.37 27.20 -11.58
N VAL A 179 -1.22 27.81 -12.41
CA VAL A 179 -2.67 27.82 -12.24
C VAL A 179 -3.32 27.52 -13.57
N ARG A 180 -4.51 26.95 -13.51
CA ARG A 180 -5.31 26.63 -14.69
C ARG A 180 -6.66 27.36 -14.69
N PRO A 181 -7.25 27.59 -15.87
CA PRO A 181 -8.49 28.37 -15.99
C PRO A 181 -9.73 27.65 -15.44
N ASP A 182 -9.72 26.32 -15.37
CA ASP A 182 -10.82 25.49 -14.85
C ASP A 182 -10.33 24.52 -13.77
N ASN A 183 -11.25 23.81 -13.10
CA ASN A 183 -10.94 22.79 -12.08
C ASN A 183 -11.34 21.38 -12.53
N ARG A 184 -11.35 21.10 -13.84
CA ARG A 184 -11.79 19.79 -14.37
C ARG A 184 -10.84 18.68 -13.92
N HIS A 185 -11.35 17.51 -13.58
CA HIS A 185 -10.53 16.37 -13.13
C HIS A 185 -9.69 16.61 -11.86
N ALA A 186 -10.03 17.62 -11.04
CA ALA A 186 -9.43 17.88 -9.72
C ALA A 186 -7.89 17.79 -9.74
N LYS A 187 -7.27 17.13 -8.75
CA LYS A 187 -5.81 16.96 -8.63
C LYS A 187 -5.16 16.39 -9.90
N ALA A 188 -5.78 15.38 -10.53
CA ALA A 188 -5.24 14.77 -11.74
C ALA A 188 -5.18 15.77 -12.91
N GLY A 189 -6.22 16.58 -13.10
CA GLY A 189 -6.20 17.63 -14.12
C GLY A 189 -5.20 18.74 -13.83
N ASN A 190 -4.96 19.07 -12.55
CA ASN A 190 -3.97 20.07 -12.15
C ASN A 190 -2.54 19.58 -12.49
N LEU A 191 -2.24 18.32 -12.16
CA LEU A 191 -0.97 17.67 -12.51
C LEU A 191 -0.75 17.61 -14.03
N ASN A 192 -1.76 17.18 -14.80
CA ASN A 192 -1.66 17.12 -16.26
C ASN A 192 -1.40 18.50 -16.88
N HIS A 193 -2.05 19.54 -16.37
CA HIS A 193 -1.82 20.92 -16.83
C HIS A 193 -0.39 21.40 -16.54
N ALA A 194 0.19 20.98 -15.41
CA ALA A 194 1.57 21.27 -15.07
C ALA A 194 2.55 20.51 -15.98
N LEU A 195 2.29 19.22 -16.26
CA LEU A 195 3.11 18.40 -17.16
C LEU A 195 3.23 19.00 -18.57
N GLU A 196 2.20 19.68 -19.07
CA GLU A 196 2.25 20.40 -20.36
C GLU A 196 3.16 21.63 -20.36
N ARG A 197 3.55 22.13 -19.18
CA ARG A 197 4.25 23.42 -18.97
C ARG A 197 5.65 23.26 -18.41
N THR A 198 6.03 22.05 -18.01
CA THR A 198 7.35 21.75 -17.48
C THR A 198 8.02 20.66 -18.33
N ASN A 199 9.31 20.45 -18.11
CA ASN A 199 10.13 19.60 -18.97
C ASN A 199 11.26 18.89 -18.20
N GLY A 200 11.08 18.66 -16.89
CA GLY A 200 11.95 17.79 -16.12
C GLY A 200 11.88 16.36 -16.64
N GLU A 201 13.00 15.64 -16.58
CA GLU A 201 13.07 14.24 -16.96
C GLU A 201 12.25 13.35 -16.02
N PHE A 202 12.16 13.73 -14.74
CA PHE A 202 11.33 13.07 -13.74
C PHE A 202 10.47 14.06 -12.97
N VAL A 203 9.39 13.54 -12.39
CA VAL A 203 8.45 14.30 -11.57
C VAL A 203 8.33 13.68 -10.19
N ALA A 204 8.52 14.49 -9.15
CA ALA A 204 8.21 14.14 -7.77
C ALA A 204 6.95 14.88 -7.32
N ILE A 205 5.99 14.17 -6.74
CA ILE A 205 4.70 14.75 -6.33
C ILE A 205 4.61 14.66 -4.81
N PHE A 206 4.37 15.80 -4.16
CA PHE A 206 4.07 15.88 -2.73
C PHE A 206 2.74 16.59 -2.54
N ASP A 207 1.81 15.98 -1.80
CA ASP A 207 0.67 16.74 -1.31
C ASP A 207 1.15 17.90 -0.42
N CYS A 208 0.37 18.96 -0.35
CA CYS A 208 0.81 20.22 0.27
C CYS A 208 1.10 20.13 1.77
N ASP A 209 0.69 19.06 2.43
CA ASP A 209 0.95 18.70 3.83
C ASP A 209 2.01 17.59 4.00
N HIS A 210 2.55 17.04 2.90
CA HIS A 210 3.58 16.01 2.91
C HIS A 210 4.97 16.63 2.73
N VAL A 211 5.55 17.05 3.85
CA VAL A 211 6.88 17.69 3.89
C VAL A 211 7.99 16.66 3.58
N PRO A 212 8.74 16.80 2.47
CA PRO A 212 9.76 15.83 2.12
C PRO A 212 11.02 15.94 2.98
N ALA A 213 11.69 14.81 3.21
CA ALA A 213 13.04 14.80 3.77
C ALA A 213 14.07 15.25 2.72
N ARG A 214 15.13 15.96 3.13
CA ARG A 214 16.17 16.49 2.22
C ARG A 214 16.79 15.43 1.31
N SER A 215 16.97 14.22 1.84
CA SER A 215 17.57 13.08 1.13
C SER A 215 16.60 12.37 0.17
N PHE A 216 15.34 12.80 0.04
CA PHE A 216 14.30 12.07 -0.70
C PHE A 216 14.75 11.67 -2.11
N LEU A 217 15.23 12.63 -2.92
CA LEU A 217 15.66 12.34 -4.30
C LEU A 217 16.89 11.44 -4.34
N GLN A 218 17.80 11.54 -3.38
CA GLN A 218 18.98 10.69 -3.32
C GLN A 218 18.64 9.22 -3.08
N VAL A 219 17.58 8.94 -2.32
CA VAL A 219 17.17 7.57 -2.00
C VAL A 219 16.17 6.97 -3.01
N THR A 220 15.49 7.80 -3.81
CA THR A 220 14.50 7.34 -4.81
C THR A 220 15.06 7.29 -6.23
N MET A 221 15.85 8.29 -6.64
CA MET A 221 16.28 8.44 -8.04
C MET A 221 17.26 7.36 -8.51
N GLY A 222 18.03 6.75 -7.61
CA GLY A 222 19.02 5.75 -8.00
C GLY A 222 18.43 4.53 -8.71
N LEU A 223 17.21 4.12 -8.36
CA LEU A 223 16.50 3.04 -9.06
C LEU A 223 16.04 3.47 -10.45
N LEU A 224 15.42 4.65 -10.55
CA LEU A 224 14.91 5.22 -11.80
C LEU A 224 16.01 5.49 -12.82
N VAL A 225 17.18 5.94 -12.37
CA VAL A 225 18.34 6.19 -13.24
C VAL A 225 18.97 4.88 -13.73
N ARG A 226 18.95 3.84 -12.91
CA ARG A 226 19.56 2.55 -13.24
C ARG A 226 18.71 1.74 -14.21
N ASP A 227 17.39 1.81 -14.08
CA ASP A 227 16.44 0.99 -14.82
C ASP A 227 15.57 1.88 -15.73
N PRO A 228 15.82 1.90 -17.06
CA PRO A 228 15.09 2.75 -17.98
C PRO A 228 13.62 2.31 -18.20
N GLU A 229 13.24 1.10 -17.77
CA GLU A 229 11.86 0.63 -17.84
C GLU A 229 11.04 0.98 -16.59
N LEU A 230 11.70 1.45 -15.52
CA LEU A 230 11.04 1.80 -14.27
C LEU A 230 10.35 3.17 -14.35
N ALA A 231 9.01 3.16 -14.32
CA ALA A 231 8.21 4.39 -14.41
C ALA A 231 7.83 5.02 -13.06
N LEU A 232 7.91 4.26 -11.96
CA LEU A 232 7.42 4.70 -10.64
C LEU A 232 8.29 4.20 -9.50
N VAL A 233 8.60 5.10 -8.57
CA VAL A 233 9.08 4.77 -7.22
C VAL A 233 8.11 5.34 -6.20
N GLN A 234 7.43 4.47 -5.47
CA GLN A 234 6.51 4.86 -4.41
C GLN A 234 7.22 4.79 -3.05
N THR A 235 7.02 5.81 -2.23
CA THR A 235 7.49 5.81 -0.83
C THR A 235 6.30 5.65 0.14
N PRO A 236 6.51 5.09 1.34
CA PRO A 236 5.49 5.03 2.37
C PRO A 236 4.92 6.41 2.73
N HIS A 237 3.63 6.50 3.05
CA HIS A 237 3.10 7.71 3.68
C HIS A 237 3.24 7.59 5.19
N HIS A 238 3.92 8.56 5.79
CA HIS A 238 4.09 8.64 7.23
C HIS A 238 3.47 9.95 7.74
N PHE A 239 2.61 9.82 8.76
CA PHE A 239 1.84 10.93 9.30
C PHE A 239 2.32 11.28 10.71
N TYR A 240 2.46 12.58 10.99
CA TYR A 240 2.84 13.06 12.32
C TYR A 240 1.71 12.89 13.34
N SER A 241 0.47 13.15 12.93
CA SER A 241 -0.69 13.06 13.81
C SER A 241 -1.35 11.69 13.71
N PRO A 242 -1.83 11.12 14.84
CA PRO A 242 -2.65 9.92 14.79
C PRO A 242 -3.99 10.21 14.09
N ASP A 243 -4.55 9.18 13.47
CA ASP A 243 -5.89 9.22 12.92
C ASP A 243 -6.95 9.41 14.03
N PRO A 244 -8.19 9.82 13.68
CA PRO A 244 -9.25 10.06 14.66
C PRO A 244 -9.57 8.86 15.55
N PHE A 245 -9.48 7.62 15.06
CA PHE A 245 -9.75 6.43 15.86
C PHE A 245 -8.64 6.22 16.88
N SER A 246 -7.39 6.25 16.43
CA SER A 246 -6.25 6.08 17.33
C SER A 246 -6.23 7.14 18.44
N ARG A 247 -6.50 8.39 18.07
CA ARG A 247 -6.58 9.51 19.02
C ARG A 247 -7.74 9.36 20.02
N ASN A 248 -8.95 9.07 19.54
CA ASN A 248 -10.15 9.06 20.37
C ASN A 248 -10.26 7.80 21.24
N LEU A 249 -9.79 6.65 20.73
CA LEU A 249 -9.72 5.39 21.48
C LEU A 249 -8.48 5.32 22.38
N ARG A 250 -7.57 6.31 22.29
CA ARG A 250 -6.33 6.38 23.05
C ARG A 250 -5.51 5.09 22.90
N THR A 251 -5.45 4.57 21.67
CA THR A 251 -4.53 3.48 21.37
C THR A 251 -3.13 4.02 21.61
N GLY A 252 -2.42 3.40 22.55
CA GLY A 252 -1.08 3.86 22.92
C GLY A 252 -0.12 3.77 21.73
N PRO A 253 1.09 4.36 21.84
CA PRO A 253 2.10 4.37 20.76
C PRO A 253 2.59 2.97 20.35
N SER A 254 2.22 1.92 21.10
CA SER A 254 2.50 0.52 20.79
C SER A 254 1.58 -0.08 19.72
N VAL A 255 0.47 0.57 19.38
CA VAL A 255 -0.45 0.11 18.33
C VAL A 255 -0.11 0.83 17.03
N PRO A 256 0.29 0.10 15.97
CA PRO A 256 0.58 0.71 14.68
C PRO A 256 -0.66 1.41 14.11
N ALA A 257 -0.44 2.51 13.38
CA ALA A 257 -1.51 3.15 12.60
C ALA A 257 -2.01 2.21 11.50
N GLU A 258 -3.26 2.39 11.06
CA GLU A 258 -3.86 1.60 9.98
C GLU A 258 -3.02 1.62 8.70
N SER A 259 -2.40 2.77 8.39
CA SER A 259 -1.52 2.95 7.24
C SER A 259 -0.33 2.01 7.22
N GLU A 260 0.17 1.57 8.38
CA GLU A 260 1.31 0.66 8.50
C GLU A 260 0.99 -0.74 7.95
N LEU A 261 -0.29 -1.17 7.99
CA LEU A 261 -0.68 -2.43 7.34
C LEU A 261 -0.47 -2.35 5.83
N PHE A 262 -0.87 -1.23 5.22
CA PHE A 262 -0.75 -1.02 3.78
C PHE A 262 0.70 -0.79 3.36
N TYR A 263 1.36 0.25 3.89
CA TYR A 263 2.72 0.62 3.45
C TYR A 263 3.80 -0.33 3.97
N GLY A 264 3.57 -0.97 5.13
CA GLY A 264 4.55 -1.84 5.78
C GLY A 264 4.50 -3.30 5.33
N VAL A 265 3.32 -3.82 4.96
CA VAL A 265 3.13 -5.23 4.58
C VAL A 265 2.61 -5.38 3.16
N ILE A 266 1.42 -4.83 2.88
CA ILE A 266 0.71 -5.10 1.61
C ILE A 266 1.47 -4.55 0.40
N GLN A 267 1.86 -3.27 0.43
CA GLN A 267 2.51 -2.61 -0.70
C GLN A 267 3.85 -3.27 -1.04
N ARG A 268 4.57 -3.78 -0.05
CA ARG A 268 5.84 -4.47 -0.26
C ARG A 268 5.69 -5.82 -0.97
N GLY A 269 4.54 -6.49 -0.87
CA GLY A 269 4.28 -7.70 -1.66
C GLY A 269 3.55 -7.45 -2.97
N LEU A 270 3.02 -6.24 -3.19
CA LEU A 270 2.56 -5.76 -4.50
C LEU A 270 3.70 -5.26 -5.39
N ASP A 271 4.84 -4.89 -4.80
CA ASP A 271 6.08 -4.60 -5.51
C ASP A 271 6.67 -5.91 -6.05
N THR A 272 6.39 -6.24 -7.32
CA THR A 272 6.87 -7.44 -8.02
C THR A 272 7.55 -7.08 -9.32
#